data_AF-A0AA51S704-F1
#
_entry.id   AF-A0AA51S704-F1
#
_cell.length_a   1.000
_cell.length_b   1.000
_cell.length_c   1.000
_cell.angle_alpha   90.00
_cell.angle_beta   90.00
_cell.angle_gamma   90.00
#
_symmetry.space_group_name_H-M   'P 1'
#
loop_
_entity.id
_entity.type
_entity.pdbx_description
1 polymer ?
#
loop_
_entity_poly.entity_id
_entity_poly.type
_entity_poly.pdbx_seq_one_letter_code
_entity_poly.pdbx_strand_id
1 'polypeptide(L)'
;MDFFSKLWKKSEEYGFLTLSPAQTIQQTLKQLERAFKDAFDKNQPLKRMPTFKKKGEVNSFNFPQGFKIDKNGKRIFLPKIGWVNVRKSQAILGKAKNVTVSQKGKHWFVSIQVEQEVAPPKPP
;
A
#
# COMPACT_ATOMS: atom_id res chain seq x y z
N MET A 1 -14.94 14.30 4.12
CA MET A 1 -13.81 14.18 5.08
C MET A 1 -12.56 14.92 4.58
N ASP A 2 -12.67 16.15 4.04
CA ASP A 2 -11.53 16.83 3.39
C ASP A 2 -11.00 18.06 4.14
N PHE A 3 -11.70 18.53 5.16
CA PHE A 3 -11.36 19.76 5.87
C PHE A 3 -10.06 19.63 6.68
N PHE A 4 -10.00 18.63 7.57
CA PHE A 4 -8.83 18.43 8.44
C PHE A 4 -7.55 18.08 7.68
N SER A 5 -7.62 17.29 6.62
CA SER A 5 -6.42 16.96 5.84
C SER A 5 -5.82 18.19 5.14
N LYS A 6 -6.66 19.11 4.66
CA LYS A 6 -6.22 20.37 4.06
C LYS A 6 -5.67 21.33 5.11
N LEU A 7 -6.28 21.38 6.28
CA LEU A 7 -5.83 22.21 7.40
C LEU A 7 -4.46 21.76 7.90
N TRP A 8 -4.27 20.47 8.18
CA TRP A 8 -3.00 19.93 8.67
C TRP A 8 -1.88 20.09 7.64
N LYS A 9 -2.14 19.90 6.35
CA LYS A 9 -1.13 20.14 5.32
C LYS A 9 -0.66 21.59 5.21
N LYS A 10 -1.40 22.55 5.75
CA LYS A 10 -1.03 23.97 5.80
C LYS A 10 -0.34 24.38 7.09
N SER A 11 -0.35 23.53 8.12
CA SER A 11 0.34 23.84 9.37
C SER A 11 1.85 23.59 9.24
N GLU A 12 2.64 24.29 10.06
CA GLU A 12 4.08 24.09 10.13
C GLU A 12 4.45 22.67 10.57
N GLU A 13 3.73 22.14 11.57
CA GLU A 13 3.99 20.82 12.15
C GLU A 13 3.71 19.66 11.17
N TYR A 14 2.62 19.74 10.40
CA TYR A 14 2.15 18.65 9.52
C TYR A 14 2.33 18.96 8.03
N GLY A 15 3.05 20.04 7.69
CA GLY A 15 3.35 20.41 6.30
C GLY A 15 4.06 19.31 5.51
N PHE A 16 4.85 18.47 6.19
CA PHE A 16 5.52 17.31 5.58
C PHE A 16 4.55 16.29 4.96
N LEU A 17 3.27 16.27 5.36
CA LEU A 17 2.24 15.40 4.76
C LEU A 17 2.00 15.69 3.27
N THR A 18 2.41 16.86 2.78
CA THR A 18 2.34 17.22 1.34
C THR A 18 3.38 16.50 0.49
N LEU A 19 4.46 16.01 1.11
CA LEU A 19 5.51 15.24 0.45
C LEU A 19 5.01 13.85 0.05
N SER A 20 4.07 13.29 0.82
CA SER A 20 3.49 11.97 0.56
C SER A 20 2.23 12.06 -0.32
N PRO A 21 2.00 11.09 -1.21
CA PRO A 21 0.75 11.00 -1.97
C PRO A 21 -0.48 10.86 -1.06
N ALA A 22 -1.51 11.66 -1.34
CA ALA A 22 -2.73 11.69 -0.52
C ALA A 22 -3.41 10.31 -0.41
N GLN A 23 -3.38 9.53 -1.49
CA GLN A 23 -3.98 8.18 -1.55
C GLN A 23 -3.31 7.21 -0.60
N THR A 24 -1.99 7.29 -0.43
CA THR A 24 -1.24 6.45 0.49
C THR A 24 -1.60 6.76 1.94
N ILE A 25 -1.71 8.05 2.30
CA ILE A 25 -2.16 8.49 3.63
C ILE A 25 -3.58 7.99 3.92
N GLN A 26 -4.50 8.18 2.97
CA GLN A 26 -5.88 7.70 3.07
C GLN A 26 -5.93 6.18 3.24
N GLN A 27 -5.08 5.43 2.54
CA GLN A 27 -5.03 3.98 2.65
C GLN A 27 -4.53 3.53 4.02
N THR A 28 -3.57 4.24 4.62
CA THR A 28 -3.12 3.97 6.00
C THR A 28 -4.26 4.16 7.00
N LEU A 29 -5.08 5.21 6.84
CA LEU A 29 -6.24 5.43 7.70
C LEU A 29 -7.29 4.32 7.56
N LYS A 30 -7.57 3.87 6.33
CA LYS A 30 -8.48 2.72 6.08
C LYS A 30 -7.96 1.42 6.70
N GLN A 31 -6.66 1.18 6.63
CA GLN A 31 -6.03 0.02 7.26
C GLN A 31 -6.17 0.08 8.78
N LEU A 32 -5.99 1.25 9.38
CA LEU A 32 -6.16 1.46 10.82
C LEU A 32 -7.62 1.22 11.24
N GLU A 33 -8.57 1.82 10.52
CA GLU A 33 -10.01 1.62 10.77
C GLU A 33 -10.38 0.13 10.71
N ARG A 34 -9.92 -0.56 9.67
CA ARG A 34 -10.13 -2.01 9.54
C ARG A 34 -9.48 -2.79 10.68
N ALA A 35 -8.27 -2.45 11.08
CA ALA A 35 -7.57 -3.14 12.17
C ALA A 35 -8.32 -3.01 13.50
N PHE A 36 -8.90 -1.85 13.79
CA PHE A 36 -9.76 -1.69 14.97
C PHE A 36 -11.05 -2.51 14.83
N LYS A 37 -11.73 -2.47 13.69
CA LYS A 37 -12.94 -3.29 13.44
C LYS A 37 -12.65 -4.78 13.65
N ASP A 38 -11.56 -5.28 13.06
CA ASP A 38 -11.13 -6.67 13.19
C ASP A 38 -10.73 -7.02 14.64
N ALA A 39 -10.14 -6.09 15.40
CA ALA A 39 -9.73 -6.32 16.79
C ALA A 39 -10.91 -6.48 17.77
N PHE A 40 -12.07 -5.90 17.47
CA PHE A 40 -13.29 -6.02 18.28
C PHE A 40 -14.26 -7.09 17.74
N ASP A 41 -13.97 -7.70 16.60
CA ASP A 41 -14.79 -8.76 16.01
C ASP A 41 -14.58 -10.09 16.76
N LYS A 42 -15.65 -10.59 17.39
CA LYS A 42 -15.63 -11.86 18.13
C LYS A 42 -15.31 -13.08 17.25
N ASN A 43 -15.52 -12.97 15.93
CA ASN A 43 -15.20 -14.05 14.98
C ASN A 43 -13.71 -14.12 14.64
N GLN A 44 -12.91 -13.14 15.06
CA GLN A 44 -11.48 -13.08 14.78
C GLN A 44 -10.64 -13.13 16.08
N PRO A 45 -10.69 -14.24 16.86
CA PRO A 45 -10.09 -14.30 18.20
C PRO A 45 -8.56 -14.14 18.21
N LEU A 46 -7.90 -14.33 17.06
CA LEU A 46 -6.45 -14.15 16.90
C LEU A 46 -6.04 -12.69 16.65
N LYS A 47 -6.99 -11.81 16.31
CA LYS A 47 -6.71 -10.39 16.08
C LYS A 47 -6.64 -9.66 17.40
N ARG A 48 -5.68 -8.73 17.49
CA ARG A 48 -5.47 -7.88 18.67
C ARG A 48 -5.48 -6.41 18.27
N MET A 49 -5.55 -5.55 19.28
CA MET A 49 -5.50 -4.11 19.09
C MET A 49 -4.29 -3.70 18.25
N PRO A 50 -4.45 -2.83 17.23
CA PRO A 50 -3.32 -2.34 16.46
C PRO A 50 -2.35 -1.56 17.36
N THR A 51 -1.06 -1.81 17.17
CA THR A 51 0.02 -1.07 17.81
C THR A 51 0.73 -0.17 16.81
N PHE A 52 1.33 0.91 17.29
CA PHE A 52 2.15 1.77 16.45
C PHE A 52 3.39 1.02 15.94
N LYS A 53 3.74 1.25 14.67
CA LYS A 53 4.95 0.67 14.08
C LYS A 53 6.19 1.30 14.71
N LYS A 54 7.17 0.47 15.07
CA LYS A 54 8.48 0.96 15.50
C LYS A 54 9.25 1.51 14.31
N LYS A 55 9.85 2.70 14.48
CA LYS A 55 10.69 3.34 13.45
C LYS A 55 11.88 2.44 13.10
N GLY A 56 12.10 2.20 11.81
CA GLY A 56 13.26 1.48 11.29
C GLY A 56 13.15 -0.04 11.25
N GLU A 57 12.05 -0.62 11.75
CA GLU A 57 11.87 -2.08 11.77
C GLU A 57 11.01 -2.57 10.60
N VAL A 58 9.81 -2.00 10.46
CA VAL A 58 8.85 -2.38 9.40
C VAL A 58 8.32 -1.15 8.70
N ASN A 59 8.95 -0.80 7.58
CA ASN A 59 8.49 0.30 6.72
C ASN A 59 7.66 -0.28 5.58
N SER A 60 6.37 0.05 5.53
CA SER A 60 5.49 -0.36 4.44
C SER A 60 4.40 0.66 4.16
N PHE A 61 4.11 0.85 2.88
CA PHE A 61 3.09 1.77 2.39
C PHE A 61 2.48 1.25 1.09
N ASN A 62 1.26 1.70 0.80
CA ASN A 62 0.42 1.15 -0.24
C ASN A 62 -0.07 2.24 -1.20
N PHE A 63 -0.08 1.91 -2.49
CA PHE A 63 -0.62 2.71 -3.58
C PHE A 63 -1.82 2.00 -4.17
N PRO A 64 -3.05 2.41 -3.80
CA PRO A 64 -4.26 1.83 -4.39
C PRO A 64 -4.45 2.24 -5.85
N GLN A 65 -3.87 3.36 -6.29
CA GLN A 65 -3.95 3.82 -7.68
C GLN A 65 -2.83 4.81 -8.00
N GLY A 66 -2.79 5.31 -9.25
CA GLY A 66 -1.85 6.34 -9.70
C GLY A 66 -0.43 5.85 -10.03
N PHE A 67 -0.15 4.57 -9.79
CA PHE A 67 1.09 3.92 -10.26
C PHE A 67 0.97 3.53 -11.74
N LYS A 68 2.12 3.42 -12.41
CA LYS A 68 2.20 2.90 -13.79
C LYS A 68 3.25 1.80 -13.85
N ILE A 69 3.02 0.79 -14.67
CA ILE A 69 3.97 -0.30 -14.89
C ILE A 69 4.45 -0.17 -16.33
N ASP A 70 5.77 -0.21 -16.53
CA ASP A 70 6.36 -0.19 -17.87
C ASP A 70 5.89 -1.41 -18.69
N LYS A 71 5.89 -1.31 -20.02
CA LYS A 71 5.47 -2.41 -20.93
C LYS A 71 6.26 -3.70 -20.66
N ASN A 72 7.56 -3.54 -20.41
CA ASN A 72 8.44 -4.66 -20.06
C ASN A 72 8.37 -5.04 -18.58
N GLY A 73 7.63 -4.28 -17.77
CA GLY A 73 7.47 -4.33 -16.31
C GLY A 73 8.79 -4.30 -15.53
N LYS A 74 9.89 -3.86 -16.13
CA LYS A 74 11.18 -3.67 -15.45
C LYS A 74 11.21 -2.41 -14.60
N ARG A 75 10.23 -1.52 -14.79
CA ARG A 75 10.08 -0.27 -14.05
C ARG A 75 8.66 -0.07 -13.59
N ILE A 76 8.51 0.55 -12.42
CA ILE A 76 7.23 0.99 -11.86
C ILE A 76 7.34 2.46 -11.54
N PHE A 77 6.36 3.23 -11.99
CA PHE A 77 6.17 4.62 -11.59
C PHE A 77 5.35 4.67 -10.31
N LEU A 78 5.88 5.35 -9.30
CA LEU A 78 5.21 5.60 -8.03
C LEU A 78 4.99 7.11 -7.87
N PRO A 79 3.79 7.59 -7.51
CA PRO A 79 3.55 9.01 -7.27
C PRO A 79 4.53 9.60 -6.24
N LYS A 80 5.01 10.83 -6.48
CA LYS A 80 6.03 11.57 -5.69
C LYS A 80 7.44 10.96 -5.66
N ILE A 81 7.61 9.68 -5.97
CA ILE A 81 8.92 9.00 -6.03
C ILE A 81 9.47 8.98 -7.47
N GLY A 82 8.62 8.76 -8.46
CA GLY A 82 9.01 8.66 -9.87
C GLY A 82 9.17 7.21 -10.35
N TRP A 83 9.96 7.02 -11.41
CA TRP A 83 10.24 5.71 -12.00
C TRP A 83 11.31 4.96 -11.21
N VAL A 84 10.98 3.75 -10.78
CA VAL A 84 11.87 2.87 -10.01
C VAL A 84 12.10 1.57 -10.79
N ASN A 85 13.36 1.15 -10.90
CA ASN A 85 13.71 -0.15 -11.47
C ASN A 85 13.33 -1.27 -10.50
N VAL A 86 12.67 -2.32 -11.01
CA VAL A 86 12.26 -3.49 -10.23
C VAL A 86 12.76 -4.77 -10.86
N ARG A 87 13.23 -5.70 -10.02
CA ARG A 87 13.50 -7.07 -10.42
C ARG A 87 12.25 -7.90 -10.19
N LYS A 88 11.61 -8.34 -11.27
CA LYS A 88 10.40 -9.17 -11.20
C LYS A 88 10.77 -10.62 -10.87
N SER A 89 10.07 -11.21 -9.90
CA SER A 89 10.10 -12.65 -9.64
C SER A 89 9.11 -13.40 -10.52
N GLN A 90 8.01 -12.76 -10.94
CA GLN A 90 6.93 -13.34 -11.73
C GLN A 90 6.43 -12.37 -12.80
N ALA A 91 5.77 -12.91 -13.83
CA ALA A 91 5.07 -12.11 -14.82
C ALA A 91 3.83 -11.44 -14.20
N ILE A 92 3.55 -10.21 -14.63
CA ILE A 92 2.37 -9.46 -14.17
C ILE A 92 1.27 -9.75 -15.19
N LEU A 93 0.38 -10.69 -14.85
CA LEU A 93 -0.75 -11.11 -15.68
C LEU A 93 -2.01 -10.41 -15.19
N GLY A 94 -2.77 -9.79 -16.09
CA GLY A 94 -4.00 -9.08 -15.74
C GLY A 94 -3.81 -7.61 -15.32
N LYS A 95 -4.85 -7.03 -14.71
CA LYS A 95 -4.89 -5.59 -14.38
C LYS A 95 -4.40 -5.37 -12.95
N ALA A 96 -3.29 -4.65 -12.82
CA ALA A 96 -2.79 -4.26 -11.51
C ALA A 96 -3.76 -3.28 -10.82
N LYS A 97 -4.18 -3.64 -9.60
CA LYS A 97 -5.11 -2.86 -8.77
C LYS A 97 -4.43 -2.21 -7.59
N ASN A 98 -3.36 -2.82 -7.09
CA ASN A 98 -2.72 -2.34 -5.88
C ASN A 98 -1.23 -2.60 -5.92
N VAL A 99 -0.43 -1.65 -5.43
CA VAL A 99 1.01 -1.79 -5.27
C VAL A 99 1.39 -1.51 -3.82
N THR A 100 1.97 -2.48 -3.14
CA THR A 100 2.51 -2.32 -1.79
C THR A 100 4.03 -2.31 -1.85
N VAL A 101 4.64 -1.28 -1.29
CA VAL A 101 6.09 -1.18 -1.12
C VAL A 101 6.41 -1.50 0.33
N SER A 102 7.30 -2.46 0.57
CA SER A 102 7.71 -2.87 1.91
C SER A 102 9.22 -3.03 2.00
N GLN A 103 9.78 -2.67 3.15
CA GLN A 103 11.17 -2.90 3.48
C GLN A 103 11.30 -4.18 4.31
N LYS A 104 12.22 -5.05 3.93
CA LYS A 104 12.64 -6.20 4.73
C LYS A 104 14.16 -6.26 4.74
N GLY A 105 14.74 -6.04 5.92
CA GLY A 105 16.18 -5.88 6.09
C GLY A 105 16.71 -4.71 5.25
N LYS A 106 17.72 -4.97 4.43
CA LYS A 106 18.36 -3.97 3.56
C LYS A 106 17.65 -3.77 2.21
N HIS A 107 16.59 -4.53 1.93
CA HIS A 107 15.95 -4.55 0.62
C HIS A 107 14.52 -4.02 0.65
N TRP A 108 14.14 -3.40 -0.45
CA TRP A 108 12.77 -2.96 -0.72
C TRP A 108 12.11 -3.91 -1.71
N PHE A 109 10.88 -4.29 -1.40
CA PHE A 109 10.07 -5.21 -2.18
C PHE A 109 8.81 -4.49 -2.65
N VAL A 110 8.34 -4.87 -3.84
CA VAL A 110 7.10 -4.36 -4.42
C VAL A 110 6.17 -5.53 -4.66
N SER A 111 5.05 -5.55 -3.93
CA SER A 111 3.98 -6.52 -4.12
C SER A 111 2.88 -5.90 -4.98
N ILE A 112 2.57 -6.54 -6.11
CA ILE A 112 1.58 -6.05 -7.07
C ILE A 112 0.39 -7.00 -7.02
N GLN A 113 -0.77 -6.47 -6.63
CA GLN A 113 -2.02 -7.21 -6.68
C GLN A 113 -2.65 -7.03 -8.05
N VAL A 114 -2.89 -8.13 -8.74
CA VAL A 114 -3.52 -8.17 -10.06
C VAL A 114 -4.90 -8.80 -9.97
N GLU A 115 -5.84 -8.26 -10.74
CA GLU A 115 -7.12 -8.88 -11.02
C GLU A 115 -7.01 -9.62 -12.37
N GLN A 116 -7.33 -10.90 -12.37
CA GLN A 116 -7.35 -11.74 -13.56
C GLN A 116 -8.58 -12.65 -13.54
N GLU A 117 -9.14 -12.92 -14.70
CA GLU A 117 -10.15 -13.96 -14.87
C GLU A 117 -9.45 -15.32 -14.94
N VAL A 118 -9.86 -16.25 -14.07
CA VAL A 118 -9.31 -17.61 -14.03
C VAL A 118 -10.46 -18.57 -14.31
N ALA A 119 -10.23 -19.53 -15.22
CA ALA A 119 -11.18 -20.60 -15.44
C ALA A 119 -11.43 -21.39 -14.14
N PRO A 120 -12.66 -21.89 -13.90
CA PRO A 120 -12.95 -22.68 -12.72
C PRO A 120 -11.99 -23.88 -12.64
N PRO A 121 -11.48 -24.20 -11.43
CA PRO A 121 -10.58 -25.34 -11.26
C PRO A 121 -11.30 -26.61 -11.72
N LYS A 122 -10.62 -27.42 -12.53
CA LYS A 122 -11.14 -28.76 -12.83
C LYS A 122 -11.11 -29.58 -11.53
N PRO A 123 -12.21 -30.27 -11.18
CA PRO A 123 -12.17 -31.22 -10.06
C PRO A 123 -11.12 -32.32 -10.34
N PRO A 124 -10.57 -32.94 -9.28
CA PRO A 124 -9.62 -34.04 -9.41
C PRO A 124 -10.21 -35.24 -10.15
#